data_AF-A0A258FGD2-F1
#
_entry.id   AF-A0A258FGD2-F1
#
_cell.length_a   1.000
_cell.length_b   1.000
_cell.length_c   1.000
_cell.angle_alpha   90.00
_cell.angle_beta   90.00
_cell.angle_gamma   90.00
#
_symmetry.space_group_name_H-M   'P 1'
#
loop_
_entity.id
_entity.type
_entity.pdbx_description
1 polymer ?
#
loop_
_entity_poly.entity_id
_entity_poly.type
_entity_poly.pdbx_seq_one_letter_code
_entity_poly.pdbx_strand_id
1 'polypeptide(L)'
;MEKVPMTSEGYRTLDAQLKQLKSVERPSVIAAISEAREHGDLSENAEYHAAKERQGWIEGQIAEIEDKISRAQVIDVSKLDGDQVKFGATVTVVDEDTEEEGRYQIVGEHELRNPQGRVEVGAGPLSIRVVTDGRAGIENQALGLAEAVARLTPATIDVRRVQWRPAFDWLPVALKAPGMLDASSNLSLPKHGEPWPDLWIAAGRASLPLSLAARKRSGGRTFVVQVQDPRMDPDRFDQVVAPAHDGLTGPNVVSVTGSPHRITAEALGEAGPAFAALLGPLPRPRVAALIGGRSRVFDLTADHAVVLANRIAGAVEGAGGSLMLTFSRRTPEAAERVMRDRLCGIPGLIWDGEGANPLFAILHFADHILVTEDSANMAAEAASTGKPVHILPMVALRPPGKFARLHADLRERGASRPFDGRLETWTYEPLAETARAARAVLQAMTQT
;
A
#
# COMPACT_ATOMS: atom_id res chain seq x y z
N MET A 1 -17.76 27.56 -20.46
CA MET A 1 -18.39 26.74 -19.40
C MET A 1 -18.46 25.32 -19.95
N GLU A 2 -17.80 24.38 -19.29
CA GLU A 2 -17.71 22.98 -19.73
C GLU A 2 -19.04 22.26 -19.43
N LYS A 3 -19.61 21.57 -20.43
CA LYS A 3 -20.89 20.86 -20.30
C LYS A 3 -20.66 19.49 -19.66
N VAL A 4 -21.53 19.09 -18.75
CA VAL A 4 -21.48 17.79 -18.06
C VAL A 4 -22.52 16.87 -18.70
N PRO A 5 -22.13 15.79 -19.39
CA PRO A 5 -23.08 14.84 -19.95
C PRO A 5 -23.81 14.10 -18.82
N MET A 6 -25.12 13.92 -18.96
CA MET A 6 -25.97 13.30 -17.93
C MET A 6 -27.11 12.52 -18.60
N THR A 7 -27.49 11.36 -18.06
CA THR A 7 -28.68 10.67 -18.61
C THR A 7 -29.97 11.42 -18.25
N SER A 8 -31.02 11.17 -19.03
CA SER A 8 -32.36 11.69 -18.74
C SER A 8 -32.89 11.23 -17.36
N GLU A 9 -32.47 10.06 -16.88
CA GLU A 9 -32.84 9.54 -15.56
C GLU A 9 -32.06 10.23 -14.43
N GLY A 10 -30.75 10.43 -14.60
CA GLY A 10 -29.91 11.16 -13.65
C GLY A 10 -30.37 12.60 -13.47
N TYR A 11 -30.74 13.28 -14.56
CA TYR A 11 -31.28 14.63 -14.51
C TYR A 11 -32.58 14.71 -13.71
N ARG A 12 -33.53 13.80 -13.96
CA ARG A 12 -34.79 13.75 -13.18
C ARG A 12 -34.54 13.48 -11.71
N THR A 13 -33.56 12.65 -11.41
CA THR A 13 -33.18 12.28 -10.04
C THR A 13 -32.59 13.46 -9.29
N LEU A 14 -31.73 14.26 -9.93
CA LEU A 14 -31.19 15.50 -9.36
C LEU A 14 -32.26 16.59 -9.23
N ASP A 15 -33.15 16.75 -10.21
CA ASP A 15 -34.27 17.70 -10.14
C ASP A 15 -35.24 17.36 -8.99
N ALA A 16 -35.55 16.07 -8.79
CA ALA A 16 -36.37 15.61 -7.67
C ALA A 16 -35.70 15.87 -6.31
N GLN A 17 -34.39 15.62 -6.19
CA GLN A 17 -33.63 15.94 -4.97
C GLN A 17 -33.57 17.43 -4.70
N LEU A 18 -33.33 18.25 -5.73
CA LEU A 18 -33.30 19.70 -5.60
C LEU A 18 -34.65 20.23 -5.10
N LYS A 19 -35.76 19.70 -5.64
CA LYS A 19 -37.11 20.02 -5.18
C LYS A 19 -37.30 19.65 -3.72
N GLN A 20 -36.96 18.43 -3.31
CA GLN A 20 -37.07 17.97 -1.92
C GLN A 20 -36.28 18.87 -0.95
N LEU A 21 -35.01 19.18 -1.29
CA LEU A 21 -34.15 20.03 -0.49
C LEU A 21 -34.73 21.44 -0.32
N LYS A 22 -35.28 22.02 -1.39
CA LYS A 22 -35.84 23.37 -1.38
C LYS A 22 -37.22 23.47 -0.72
N SER A 23 -38.11 22.50 -0.96
CA SER A 23 -39.51 22.59 -0.52
C SER A 23 -39.79 21.97 0.84
N VAL A 24 -38.93 21.04 1.29
CA VAL A 24 -39.15 20.29 2.55
C VAL A 24 -38.01 20.56 3.55
N GLU A 25 -36.79 20.22 3.18
CA GLU A 25 -35.65 20.22 4.12
C GLU A 25 -35.23 21.64 4.52
N ARG A 26 -35.12 22.57 3.57
CA ARG A 26 -34.74 23.97 3.84
C ARG A 26 -35.77 24.67 4.75
N PRO A 27 -37.09 24.59 4.51
CA PRO A 27 -38.08 25.12 5.46
C PRO A 27 -38.03 24.43 6.83
N SER A 28 -37.87 23.11 6.86
CA SER A 28 -37.81 22.34 8.11
C SER A 28 -36.63 22.74 8.99
N VAL A 29 -35.44 22.94 8.42
CA VAL A 29 -34.26 23.34 9.19
C VAL A 29 -34.36 24.79 9.67
N ILE A 30 -34.99 25.69 8.90
CA ILE A 30 -35.26 27.07 9.31
C ILE A 30 -36.21 27.09 10.51
N ALA A 31 -37.26 26.27 10.49
CA ALA A 31 -38.18 26.12 11.62
C ALA A 31 -37.46 25.60 12.87
N ALA A 32 -36.63 24.55 12.73
CA ALA A 32 -35.85 23.99 13.84
C ALA A 32 -34.86 25.00 14.44
N ILE A 33 -34.21 25.83 13.61
CA ILE A 33 -33.34 26.92 14.10
C ILE A 33 -34.15 27.98 14.85
N SER A 34 -35.37 28.28 14.39
CA SER A 34 -36.26 29.24 15.06
C SER A 34 -36.71 28.72 16.42
N GLU A 35 -37.12 27.47 16.50
CA GLU A 35 -37.54 26.80 17.75
C GLU A 35 -36.38 26.72 18.74
N ALA A 36 -35.20 26.27 18.30
CA ALA A 36 -34.00 26.23 19.12
C ALA A 36 -33.58 27.63 19.64
N ARG A 37 -33.94 28.70 18.93
CA ARG A 37 -33.68 30.09 19.37
C ARG A 37 -34.57 30.57 20.50
N GLU A 38 -35.78 30.02 20.64
CA GLU A 38 -36.72 30.40 21.69
C GLU A 38 -36.28 29.90 23.08
N HIS A 39 -35.39 28.90 23.14
CA HIS A 39 -34.85 28.35 24.38
C HIS A 39 -33.73 29.19 25.03
N GLY A 40 -33.37 30.34 24.46
CA GLY A 40 -32.64 31.44 25.13
C GLY A 40 -31.12 31.29 25.29
N ASP A 41 -30.61 30.13 25.74
CA ASP A 41 -29.17 29.91 25.91
C ASP A 41 -28.55 29.27 24.66
N LEU A 42 -28.06 30.10 23.74
CA LEU A 42 -27.55 29.65 22.43
C LEU A 42 -26.12 29.13 22.46
N SER A 43 -25.35 29.42 23.52
CA SER A 43 -23.95 28.99 23.64
C SER A 43 -23.80 27.51 23.97
N GLU A 44 -24.78 26.95 24.70
CA GLU A 44 -24.77 25.55 25.15
C GLU A 44 -25.86 24.71 24.46
N ASN A 45 -26.68 25.31 23.59
CA ASN A 45 -27.77 24.61 22.91
C ASN A 45 -27.24 23.73 21.75
N ALA A 46 -27.07 22.45 22.03
CA ALA A 46 -26.65 21.43 21.08
C ALA A 46 -27.58 21.32 19.86
N GLU A 47 -28.89 21.52 20.03
CA GLU A 47 -29.88 21.44 18.94
C GLU A 47 -29.73 22.61 17.98
N TYR A 48 -29.43 23.81 18.49
CA TYR A 48 -29.13 24.98 17.68
C TYR A 48 -27.88 24.79 16.83
N HIS A 49 -26.80 24.25 17.42
CA HIS A 49 -25.57 23.95 16.69
C HIS A 49 -25.79 22.89 15.61
N ALA A 50 -26.48 21.80 15.92
CA ALA A 50 -26.81 20.74 14.97
C ALA A 50 -27.69 21.26 13.82
N ALA A 51 -28.69 22.08 14.12
CA ALA A 51 -29.56 22.66 13.10
C ALA A 51 -28.80 23.63 12.18
N LYS A 52 -27.85 24.41 12.71
CA LYS A 52 -27.00 25.32 11.93
C LYS A 52 -26.02 24.57 11.01
N GLU A 53 -25.44 23.47 11.49
CA GLU A 53 -24.61 22.59 10.67
C GLU A 53 -25.43 21.93 9.55
N ARG A 54 -26.62 21.43 9.88
CA ARG A 54 -27.56 20.87 8.90
C ARG A 54 -27.98 21.90 7.84
N GLN A 55 -28.21 23.15 8.24
CA GLN A 55 -28.48 24.24 7.30
C GLN A 55 -27.31 24.46 6.33
N GLY A 56 -26.08 24.53 6.86
CA GLY A 56 -24.88 24.66 6.02
C GLY A 56 -24.72 23.51 5.02
N TRP A 57 -25.01 22.28 5.46
CA TRP A 57 -25.00 21.10 4.59
C TRP A 57 -26.08 21.17 3.49
N ILE A 58 -27.32 21.51 3.84
CA ILE A 58 -28.44 21.66 2.87
C ILE A 58 -28.12 22.74 1.83
N GLU A 59 -27.62 23.90 2.24
CA GLU A 59 -27.27 24.98 1.31
C GLU A 59 -26.10 24.59 0.39
N GLY A 60 -25.11 23.87 0.91
CA GLY A 60 -24.02 23.31 0.10
C GLY A 60 -24.52 22.33 -0.95
N GLN A 61 -25.41 21.40 -0.57
CA GLN A 61 -26.02 20.44 -1.49
C GLN A 61 -26.88 21.12 -2.56
N ILE A 62 -27.65 22.15 -2.20
CA ILE A 62 -28.45 22.90 -3.17
C ILE A 62 -27.55 23.59 -4.20
N ALA A 63 -26.52 24.30 -3.76
CA ALA A 63 -25.60 25.00 -4.65
C ALA A 63 -24.88 24.04 -5.62
N GLU A 64 -24.46 22.88 -5.11
CA GLU A 64 -23.82 21.84 -5.90
C GLU A 64 -24.76 21.25 -6.97
N ILE A 65 -25.99 20.89 -6.59
CA ILE A 65 -26.98 20.34 -7.51
C ILE A 65 -27.42 21.38 -8.55
N GLU A 66 -27.58 22.65 -8.17
CA GLU A 66 -27.90 23.75 -9.08
C GLU A 66 -26.80 23.97 -10.12
N ASP A 67 -25.54 23.98 -9.69
CA ASP A 67 -24.40 24.10 -10.61
C ASP A 67 -24.38 22.95 -11.62
N LYS A 68 -24.57 21.71 -11.15
CA LYS A 68 -24.63 20.52 -12.00
C LYS A 68 -25.79 20.55 -12.99
N ILE A 69 -26.99 20.90 -12.55
CA ILE A 69 -28.16 21.04 -13.43
C ILE A 69 -27.95 22.15 -14.47
N SER A 70 -27.30 23.26 -14.10
CA SER A 70 -27.01 24.37 -15.02
C SER A 70 -26.03 23.99 -16.13
N ARG A 71 -25.11 23.05 -15.85
CA ARG A 71 -24.11 22.55 -16.79
C ARG A 71 -24.53 21.27 -17.51
N ALA A 72 -25.66 20.68 -17.13
CA ALA A 72 -26.09 19.37 -17.62
C ALA A 72 -26.44 19.40 -19.12
N GLN A 73 -25.80 18.50 -19.87
CA GLN A 73 -26.22 18.12 -21.21
C GLN A 73 -26.97 16.79 -21.11
N VAL A 74 -28.30 16.88 -21.12
CA VAL A 74 -29.16 15.69 -20.99
C VAL A 74 -29.13 14.86 -22.26
N ILE A 75 -28.71 13.61 -22.13
CA ILE A 75 -28.62 12.63 -23.22
C ILE A 75 -29.74 11.60 -23.03
N ASP A 76 -30.52 11.39 -24.09
CA ASP A 76 -31.57 10.38 -24.14
C ASP A 76 -31.00 9.09 -24.72
N VAL A 77 -30.62 8.18 -23.83
CA VAL A 77 -29.99 6.90 -24.17
C VAL A 77 -30.90 5.96 -24.95
N SER A 78 -32.22 6.15 -24.91
CA SER A 78 -33.18 5.32 -25.67
C SER A 78 -33.11 5.52 -27.19
N LYS A 79 -32.47 6.60 -27.64
CA LYS A 79 -32.36 7.00 -29.05
C LYS A 79 -30.98 6.77 -29.65
N LEU A 80 -30.08 6.13 -28.90
CA LEU A 80 -28.70 5.87 -29.32
C LEU A 80 -28.53 4.39 -29.64
N ASP A 81 -28.08 4.10 -30.85
CA ASP A 81 -27.66 2.78 -31.31
C ASP A 81 -26.28 2.85 -32.01
N GLY A 82 -25.63 1.70 -32.17
CA GLY A 82 -24.37 1.56 -32.90
C GLY A 82 -23.27 0.83 -32.13
N ASP A 83 -22.19 0.55 -32.84
CA ASP A 83 -21.09 -0.32 -32.36
C ASP A 83 -20.01 0.43 -31.56
N GLN A 84 -20.18 1.74 -31.33
CA GLN A 84 -19.22 2.56 -30.61
C GLN A 84 -19.67 2.79 -29.16
N VAL A 85 -18.81 2.41 -28.22
CA VAL A 85 -19.01 2.60 -26.80
C VAL A 85 -18.84 4.09 -26.43
N LYS A 86 -19.93 4.75 -26.03
CA LYS A 86 -20.00 6.19 -25.68
C LYS A 86 -20.82 6.40 -24.40
N PHE A 87 -20.90 7.65 -23.92
CA PHE A 87 -21.78 8.01 -22.81
C PHE A 87 -23.21 7.49 -23.02
N GLY A 88 -23.72 6.76 -22.04
CA GLY A 88 -25.06 6.16 -22.05
C GLY A 88 -25.13 4.74 -22.59
N ALA A 89 -24.05 4.22 -23.21
CA ALA A 89 -24.02 2.88 -23.78
C ALA A 89 -24.12 1.80 -22.70
N THR A 90 -24.75 0.68 -23.01
CA THR A 90 -24.75 -0.52 -22.16
C THR A 90 -23.90 -1.59 -22.83
N VAL A 91 -22.84 -2.03 -22.14
CA VAL A 91 -21.88 -3.02 -22.60
C VAL A 91 -22.02 -4.30 -21.78
N THR A 92 -21.79 -5.44 -22.41
CA THR A 92 -21.60 -6.72 -21.73
C THR A 92 -20.11 -7.02 -21.71
N VAL A 93 -19.57 -7.30 -20.53
CA VAL A 93 -18.18 -7.66 -20.31
C VAL A 93 -18.15 -9.09 -19.81
N VAL A 94 -17.22 -9.89 -20.33
CA VAL A 94 -16.99 -11.27 -19.90
C VAL A 94 -15.63 -11.31 -19.21
N ASP A 95 -15.58 -11.90 -18.03
CA ASP A 95 -14.33 -12.18 -17.31
C ASP A 95 -13.63 -13.38 -17.95
N GLU A 96 -12.40 -13.21 -18.44
CA GLU A 96 -11.68 -14.24 -19.20
C GLU A 96 -11.22 -15.43 -18.33
N ASP A 97 -11.14 -15.25 -17.00
CA ASP A 97 -10.68 -16.29 -16.08
C ASP A 97 -11.85 -17.14 -15.54
N THR A 98 -13.04 -16.53 -15.39
CA THR A 98 -14.20 -17.14 -14.74
C THR A 98 -15.39 -17.39 -15.66
N GLU A 99 -15.35 -16.87 -16.90
CA GLU A 99 -16.45 -16.88 -17.88
C GLU A 99 -17.73 -16.17 -17.40
N GLU A 100 -17.69 -15.38 -16.33
CA GLU A 100 -18.85 -14.66 -15.82
C GLU A 100 -19.18 -13.43 -16.68
N GLU A 101 -20.47 -13.27 -17.03
CA GLU A 101 -20.96 -12.13 -17.80
C GLU A 101 -21.53 -11.03 -16.89
N GLY A 102 -21.02 -9.81 -17.03
CA GLY A 102 -21.52 -8.62 -16.36
C GLY A 102 -22.05 -7.58 -17.35
N ARG A 103 -23.23 -7.01 -17.09
CA ARG A 103 -23.82 -5.95 -17.91
C ARG A 103 -23.68 -4.59 -17.24
N TYR A 104 -23.03 -3.65 -17.92
CA TYR A 104 -22.66 -2.35 -17.38
C TYR A 104 -23.13 -1.20 -18.28
N GLN A 105 -23.65 -0.12 -17.69
CA GLN A 105 -24.04 1.09 -18.41
C GLN A 105 -23.08 2.24 -18.10
N ILE A 106 -22.63 2.95 -19.14
CA ILE A 106 -21.68 4.05 -18.98
C ILE A 106 -22.43 5.35 -18.68
N VAL A 107 -22.24 5.92 -17.49
CA VAL A 107 -23.01 7.06 -16.95
C VAL A 107 -22.08 8.16 -16.43
N GLY A 108 -22.61 9.32 -16.03
CA GLY A 108 -21.80 10.38 -15.41
C GLY A 108 -21.51 10.09 -13.93
N GLU A 109 -20.46 10.71 -13.38
CA GLU A 109 -20.01 10.62 -11.97
C GLU A 109 -21.19 10.71 -10.97
N HIS A 110 -22.17 11.58 -11.24
CA HIS A 110 -23.26 11.88 -10.30
C HIS A 110 -24.44 10.89 -10.35
N GLU A 111 -24.39 9.89 -11.23
CA GLU A 111 -25.50 8.94 -11.46
C GLU A 111 -25.27 7.57 -10.78
N LEU A 112 -24.15 7.44 -10.06
CA LEU A 112 -23.76 6.28 -9.27
C LEU A 112 -24.52 6.26 -7.93
N ARG A 113 -25.82 5.95 -7.98
CA ARG A 113 -26.64 5.72 -6.76
C ARG A 113 -26.80 4.24 -6.40
N ASN A 114 -26.38 3.33 -7.28
CA ASN A 114 -26.36 1.89 -7.02
C ASN A 114 -25.30 1.24 -7.94
N PRO A 115 -24.19 0.68 -7.42
CA PRO A 115 -23.04 0.25 -8.23
C PRO A 115 -23.25 -1.03 -9.06
N GLN A 116 -24.42 -1.67 -8.99
CA GLN A 116 -24.72 -2.83 -9.82
C GLN A 116 -24.98 -2.42 -11.27
N GLY A 117 -23.99 -2.66 -12.15
CA GLY A 117 -24.15 -2.52 -13.60
C GLY A 117 -24.08 -1.09 -14.14
N ARG A 118 -23.39 -0.16 -13.46
CA ARG A 118 -23.10 1.20 -13.96
C ARG A 118 -21.60 1.51 -13.84
N VAL A 119 -21.02 2.13 -14.86
CA VAL A 119 -19.59 2.50 -14.97
C VAL A 119 -19.50 3.98 -15.38
N GLU A 120 -18.55 4.74 -14.86
CA GLU A 120 -18.43 6.18 -15.15
C GLU A 120 -17.74 6.44 -16.50
N VAL A 121 -18.26 7.39 -17.31
CA VAL A 121 -17.48 7.98 -18.42
C VAL A 121 -16.48 8.98 -17.81
N GLY A 122 -15.20 8.63 -17.86
CA GLY A 122 -14.13 9.58 -17.52
C GLY A 122 -13.58 9.47 -16.11
N ALA A 123 -13.84 8.38 -15.38
CA ALA A 123 -13.06 8.05 -14.19
C ALA A 123 -11.58 8.03 -14.58
N GLY A 124 -10.86 9.09 -14.22
CA GLY A 124 -9.43 9.18 -14.40
C GLY A 124 -8.73 8.03 -13.65
N PRO A 125 -7.45 7.79 -13.93
CA PRO A 125 -6.70 6.80 -13.16
C PRO A 125 -6.79 7.16 -11.67
N LEU A 126 -7.06 6.14 -10.84
CA LEU A 126 -7.16 6.27 -9.39
C LEU A 126 -5.90 6.96 -8.84
N SER A 127 -6.08 8.05 -8.11
CA SER A 127 -4.98 8.85 -7.58
C SER A 127 -4.51 8.29 -6.23
N ILE A 128 -3.32 7.71 -6.21
CA ILE A 128 -2.70 7.10 -5.03
C ILE A 128 -1.63 8.03 -4.47
N ARG A 129 -1.75 8.40 -3.20
CA ARG A 129 -0.69 9.08 -2.45
C ARG A 129 -0.02 8.12 -1.48
N VAL A 130 1.27 7.87 -1.72
CA VAL A 130 2.12 7.05 -0.85
C VAL A 130 2.84 7.96 0.14
N VAL A 131 2.72 7.72 1.45
CA VAL A 131 3.34 8.57 2.50
C VAL A 131 4.25 7.79 3.44
N THR A 132 5.53 8.14 3.48
CA THR A 132 6.58 7.36 4.16
C THR A 132 7.62 8.27 4.79
N ASP A 133 8.53 7.74 5.60
CA ASP A 133 9.70 8.49 6.11
C ASP A 133 10.94 8.41 5.20
N GLY A 134 10.79 7.86 3.99
CA GLY A 134 11.86 7.68 3.02
C GLY A 134 12.86 6.57 3.35
N ARG A 135 12.73 5.85 4.47
CA ARG A 135 13.57 4.66 4.71
C ARG A 135 13.14 3.57 3.74
N ALA A 136 14.07 3.11 2.90
CA ALA A 136 13.81 2.14 1.84
C ALA A 136 12.92 0.94 2.24
N GLY A 137 13.17 0.31 3.39
CA GLY A 137 12.36 -0.83 3.85
C GLY A 137 10.92 -0.47 4.26
N ILE A 138 10.65 0.76 4.68
CA ILE A 138 9.29 1.26 4.98
C ILE A 138 8.62 1.72 3.69
N GLU A 139 9.35 2.47 2.87
CA GLU A 139 8.84 2.97 1.59
C GLU A 139 8.46 1.84 0.65
N ASN A 140 9.28 0.80 0.54
CA ASN A 140 9.00 -0.38 -0.27
C ASN A 140 7.69 -1.08 0.10
N GLN A 141 7.26 -1.02 1.36
CA GLN A 141 6.01 -1.65 1.78
C GLN A 141 4.79 -0.86 1.29
N ALA A 142 4.78 0.46 1.51
CA ALA A 142 3.69 1.32 1.04
C ALA A 142 3.66 1.38 -0.49
N LEU A 143 4.82 1.54 -1.13
CA LEU A 143 4.94 1.58 -2.58
C LEU A 143 4.60 0.23 -3.21
N GLY A 144 5.01 -0.89 -2.62
CA GLY A 144 4.64 -2.23 -3.10
C GLY A 144 3.14 -2.47 -3.11
N LEU A 145 2.44 -2.02 -2.07
CA LEU A 145 0.98 -2.07 -2.04
C LEU A 145 0.35 -1.15 -3.10
N ALA A 146 0.86 0.08 -3.26
CA ALA A 146 0.37 1.02 -4.28
C ALA A 146 0.57 0.50 -5.71
N GLU A 147 1.75 -0.04 -6.02
CA GLU A 147 2.03 -0.66 -7.32
C GLU A 147 1.18 -1.90 -7.56
N ALA A 148 0.87 -2.68 -6.51
CA ALA A 148 -0.05 -3.80 -6.62
C ALA A 148 -1.49 -3.35 -6.92
N VAL A 149 -1.95 -2.23 -6.35
CA VAL A 149 -3.22 -1.61 -6.74
C VAL A 149 -3.18 -1.15 -8.20
N ALA A 150 -2.10 -0.47 -8.62
CA ALA A 150 -1.94 0.04 -9.99
C ALA A 150 -1.87 -1.06 -11.07
N ARG A 151 -1.54 -2.30 -10.70
CA ARG A 151 -1.64 -3.47 -11.60
C ARG A 151 -3.06 -4.00 -11.75
N LEU A 152 -3.95 -3.72 -10.80
CA LEU A 152 -5.34 -4.21 -10.79
C LEU A 152 -6.32 -3.16 -11.35
N THR A 153 -5.97 -1.88 -11.29
CA THR A 153 -6.79 -0.78 -11.81
C THR A 153 -5.88 0.35 -12.30
N PRO A 154 -6.26 1.09 -13.37
CA PRO A 154 -5.53 2.28 -13.79
C PRO A 154 -5.34 3.24 -12.61
N ALA A 155 -4.09 3.56 -12.28
CA ALA A 155 -3.77 4.41 -11.14
C ALA A 155 -2.53 5.27 -11.39
N THR A 156 -2.50 6.45 -10.78
CA THR A 156 -1.32 7.32 -10.71
C THR A 156 -0.76 7.30 -9.29
N ILE A 157 0.56 7.15 -9.15
CA ILE A 157 1.21 7.05 -7.83
C ILE A 157 2.06 8.30 -7.58
N ASP A 158 1.75 9.00 -6.49
CA ASP A 158 2.46 10.16 -5.98
C ASP A 158 3.16 9.81 -4.65
N VAL A 159 4.49 9.73 -4.64
CA VAL A 159 5.28 9.35 -3.46
C VAL A 159 5.73 10.58 -2.66
N ARG A 160 5.37 10.60 -1.38
CA ARG A 160 5.63 11.68 -0.44
C ARG A 160 6.43 11.17 0.76
N ARG A 161 7.60 11.77 0.98
CA ARG A 161 8.52 11.51 2.07
C ARG A 161 8.43 12.61 3.11
N VAL A 162 8.32 12.22 4.37
CA VAL A 162 8.12 13.13 5.50
C VAL A 162 9.18 12.96 6.56
N GLN A 163 9.59 14.10 7.13
CA GLN A 163 10.48 14.16 8.28
C GLN A 163 9.92 15.17 9.28
N TRP A 164 9.93 14.82 10.56
CA TRP A 164 9.55 15.74 11.63
C TRP A 164 10.77 16.61 11.97
N ARG A 165 10.55 17.90 12.24
CA ARG A 165 11.64 18.75 12.74
C ARG A 165 12.22 18.13 14.02
N PRO A 166 13.54 18.22 14.27
CA PRO A 166 14.15 17.65 15.46
C PRO A 166 13.48 18.07 16.78
N ALA A 167 13.04 19.33 16.87
CA ALA A 167 12.33 19.88 18.03
C ALA A 167 10.99 19.17 18.33
N PHE A 168 10.38 18.52 17.35
CA PHE A 168 9.08 17.86 17.44
C PHE A 168 9.16 16.35 17.31
N ASP A 169 10.30 15.78 16.91
CA ASP A 169 10.37 14.36 16.61
C ASP A 169 10.09 13.46 17.83
N TRP A 170 10.49 13.92 19.02
CA TRP A 170 10.25 13.25 20.29
C TRP A 170 8.77 13.26 20.74
N LEU A 171 7.92 14.11 20.15
CA LEU A 171 6.53 14.25 20.59
C LEU A 171 5.70 12.98 20.33
N PRO A 172 4.74 12.66 21.20
CA PRO A 172 3.71 11.66 20.93
C PRO A 172 2.99 11.92 19.59
N VAL A 173 2.64 10.84 18.87
CA VAL A 173 1.96 10.89 17.56
C VAL A 173 0.70 11.76 17.60
N ALA A 174 -0.07 11.67 18.69
CA ALA A 174 -1.32 12.44 18.85
C ALA A 174 -1.13 13.96 18.93
N LEU A 175 0.08 14.44 19.27
CA LEU A 175 0.39 15.87 19.38
C LEU A 175 1.06 16.44 18.12
N LYS A 176 1.45 15.57 17.18
CA LYS A 176 2.12 15.99 15.94
C LYS A 176 1.08 16.51 14.94
N ALA A 177 1.33 17.69 14.39
CA ALA A 177 0.48 18.32 13.38
C ALA A 177 1.26 18.60 12.09
N PRO A 178 0.64 18.63 10.90
CA PRO A 178 1.33 18.84 9.62
C PRO A 178 2.27 20.06 9.57
N GLY A 179 1.97 21.14 10.32
CA GLY A 179 2.84 22.32 10.41
C GLY A 179 4.17 22.09 11.13
N MET A 180 4.35 20.94 11.78
CA MET A 180 5.58 20.54 12.48
C MET A 180 6.56 19.77 11.58
N LEU A 181 6.22 19.55 10.31
CA LEU A 181 7.10 18.91 9.35
C LEU A 181 8.34 19.76 9.07
N ASP A 182 9.45 19.07 8.82
CA ASP A 182 10.68 19.68 8.34
C ASP A 182 10.51 20.18 6.91
N ALA A 183 11.22 21.26 6.54
CA ALA A 183 11.14 21.85 5.21
C ALA A 183 11.63 20.90 4.10
N SER A 184 12.42 19.88 4.45
CA SER A 184 12.81 18.80 3.53
C SER A 184 11.67 17.83 3.19
N SER A 185 10.56 17.85 3.93
CA SER A 185 9.39 17.03 3.64
C SER A 185 8.72 17.52 2.35
N ASN A 186 8.37 16.61 1.44
CA ASN A 186 7.71 16.96 0.18
C ASN A 186 6.19 16.75 0.23
N LEU A 187 5.60 16.64 1.43
CA LEU A 187 4.16 16.47 1.64
C LEU A 187 3.49 17.79 2.04
N SER A 188 2.47 18.17 1.27
CA SER A 188 1.48 19.18 1.65
C SER A 188 0.10 18.54 1.62
N LEU A 189 -0.66 18.67 2.71
CA LEU A 189 -2.06 18.24 2.72
C LEU A 189 -2.91 19.23 1.92
N PRO A 190 -3.82 18.75 1.05
CA PRO A 190 -4.68 19.61 0.25
C PRO A 190 -5.37 20.71 1.06
N LYS A 191 -5.32 21.95 0.56
CA LYS A 191 -6.05 23.10 1.10
C LYS A 191 -7.53 23.03 0.73
N HIS A 192 -8.33 23.95 1.26
CA HIS A 192 -9.77 24.00 0.94
C HIS A 192 -9.98 24.17 -0.58
N GLY A 193 -10.75 23.26 -1.19
CA GLY A 193 -11.01 23.24 -2.63
C GLY A 193 -9.94 22.55 -3.49
N GLU A 194 -8.80 22.14 -2.93
CA GLU A 194 -7.83 21.30 -3.65
C GLU A 194 -8.28 19.82 -3.64
N PRO A 195 -8.04 19.07 -4.74
CA PRO A 195 -8.43 17.67 -4.83
C PRO A 195 -7.62 16.81 -3.84
N TRP A 196 -8.33 15.90 -3.20
CA TRP A 196 -7.74 14.85 -2.38
C TRP A 196 -7.40 13.64 -3.25
N PRO A 197 -6.37 12.85 -2.90
CA PRO A 197 -6.16 11.56 -3.55
C PRO A 197 -7.30 10.61 -3.20
N ASP A 198 -7.66 9.73 -4.13
CA ASP A 198 -8.68 8.70 -3.92
C ASP A 198 -8.21 7.68 -2.87
N LEU A 199 -6.92 7.33 -2.92
CA LEU A 199 -6.29 6.35 -2.04
C LEU A 199 -5.04 6.92 -1.38
N TRP A 200 -4.96 6.81 -0.07
CA TRP A 200 -3.79 7.17 0.73
C TRP A 200 -3.18 5.89 1.31
N ILE A 201 -1.95 5.56 0.93
CA ILE A 201 -1.21 4.42 1.49
C ILE A 201 0.00 4.94 2.27
N ALA A 202 -0.01 4.71 3.58
CA ALA A 202 1.04 5.19 4.46
C ALA A 202 1.77 4.04 5.16
N ALA A 203 3.06 4.22 5.48
CA ALA A 203 3.82 3.24 6.26
C ALA A 203 4.73 3.92 7.29
N GLY A 204 4.85 3.27 8.45
CA GLY A 204 5.75 3.67 9.53
C GLY A 204 5.17 4.71 10.49
N ARG A 205 5.83 4.87 11.63
CA ARG A 205 5.35 5.73 12.73
C ARG A 205 5.26 7.21 12.35
N ALA A 206 6.13 7.68 11.46
CA ALA A 206 6.18 9.08 11.07
C ALA A 206 4.96 9.51 10.23
N SER A 207 4.30 8.58 9.52
CA SER A 207 3.13 8.87 8.70
C SER A 207 1.84 8.94 9.51
N LEU A 208 1.77 8.32 10.70
CA LEU A 208 0.54 8.16 11.49
C LEU A 208 -0.21 9.48 11.72
N PRO A 209 0.41 10.59 12.19
CA PRO A 209 -0.32 11.85 12.38
C PRO A 209 -0.93 12.40 11.09
N LEU A 210 -0.28 12.13 9.95
CA LEU A 210 -0.68 12.61 8.63
C LEU A 210 -1.80 11.77 8.05
N SER A 211 -1.76 10.45 8.22
CA SER A 211 -2.86 9.54 7.85
C SER A 211 -4.15 9.90 8.62
N LEU A 212 -4.03 10.15 9.93
CA LEU A 212 -5.17 10.59 10.76
C LEU A 212 -5.71 11.95 10.30
N ALA A 213 -4.82 12.90 9.99
CA ALA A 213 -5.21 14.20 9.46
C ALA A 213 -5.85 14.09 8.07
N ALA A 214 -5.34 13.21 7.20
CA ALA A 214 -5.88 12.97 5.86
C ALA A 214 -7.31 12.43 5.96
N ARG A 215 -7.54 11.38 6.75
CA ARG A 215 -8.87 10.79 6.95
C ARG A 215 -9.87 11.81 7.48
N LYS A 216 -9.47 12.58 8.50
CA LYS A 216 -10.33 13.61 9.10
C LYS A 216 -10.65 14.76 8.14
N ARG A 217 -9.66 15.22 7.36
CA ARG A 217 -9.80 16.43 6.51
C ARG A 217 -10.35 16.14 5.12
N SER A 218 -10.18 14.92 4.60
CA SER A 218 -10.78 14.50 3.34
C SER A 218 -12.31 14.38 3.48
N GLY A 219 -12.82 14.07 4.68
CA GLY A 219 -14.26 13.92 4.92
C GLY A 219 -14.87 12.83 4.04
N GLY A 220 -14.19 11.70 3.92
CA GLY A 220 -14.62 10.55 3.09
C GLY A 220 -14.09 10.53 1.67
N ARG A 221 -13.52 11.63 1.16
CA ARG A 221 -12.97 11.72 -0.22
C ARG A 221 -11.66 10.96 -0.44
N THR A 222 -11.06 10.41 0.61
CA THR A 222 -9.82 9.64 0.54
C THR A 222 -9.99 8.41 1.39
N PHE A 223 -9.76 7.24 0.78
CA PHE A 223 -9.64 5.98 1.51
C PHE A 223 -8.24 5.86 2.11
N VAL A 224 -8.13 5.80 3.44
CA VAL A 224 -6.85 5.82 4.15
C VAL A 224 -6.45 4.43 4.62
N VAL A 225 -5.40 3.91 3.97
CA VAL A 225 -4.74 2.65 4.30
C VAL A 225 -3.45 2.90 5.06
N GLN A 226 -3.30 2.26 6.22
CA GLN A 226 -2.06 2.25 6.98
C GLN A 226 -1.41 0.86 6.90
N VAL A 227 -0.18 0.81 6.41
CA VAL A 227 0.66 -0.39 6.38
C VAL A 227 1.46 -0.47 7.68
N GLN A 228 1.69 -1.71 8.14
CA GLN A 228 2.26 -2.08 9.45
C GLN A 228 1.26 -1.93 10.61
N ASP A 229 1.54 -2.61 11.73
CA ASP A 229 0.82 -2.37 12.99
C ASP A 229 1.02 -0.91 13.45
N PRO A 230 -0.04 -0.09 13.48
CA PRO A 230 0.06 1.33 13.83
C PRO A 230 0.24 1.54 15.34
N ARG A 231 0.17 0.49 16.17
CA ARG A 231 0.22 0.51 17.64
C ARG A 231 -0.83 1.45 18.24
N MET A 232 -1.99 1.50 17.59
CA MET A 232 -3.19 2.21 18.03
C MET A 232 -4.41 1.50 17.45
N ASP A 233 -5.59 1.92 17.89
CA ASP A 233 -6.88 1.43 17.40
C ASP A 233 -6.96 1.46 15.86
N PRO A 234 -7.13 0.30 15.19
CA PRO A 234 -7.18 0.23 13.74
C PRO A 234 -8.40 0.95 13.15
N ASP A 235 -9.49 1.15 13.91
CA ASP A 235 -10.70 1.86 13.46
C ASP A 235 -10.44 3.36 13.18
N ARG A 236 -9.23 3.85 13.47
CA ARG A 236 -8.77 5.19 13.09
C ARG A 236 -8.34 5.31 11.62
N PHE A 237 -8.27 4.20 10.90
CA PHE A 237 -8.02 4.12 9.46
C PHE A 237 -9.21 3.47 8.75
N ASP A 238 -9.32 3.65 7.43
CA ASP A 238 -10.34 2.93 6.66
C ASP A 238 -9.94 1.46 6.49
N GLN A 239 -8.63 1.20 6.36
CA GLN A 239 -8.08 -0.14 6.41
C GLN A 239 -6.66 -0.16 6.97
N VAL A 240 -6.26 -1.27 7.60
CA VAL A 240 -4.88 -1.51 8.04
C VAL A 240 -4.35 -2.78 7.40
N VAL A 241 -3.23 -2.69 6.66
CA VAL A 241 -2.53 -3.86 6.10
C VAL A 241 -1.34 -4.18 7.00
N ALA A 242 -1.50 -5.19 7.85
CA ALA A 242 -0.52 -5.50 8.90
C ALA A 242 0.03 -6.93 8.78
N PRO A 243 1.32 -7.13 9.10
CA PRO A 243 1.88 -8.47 9.21
C PRO A 243 1.15 -9.34 10.24
N ALA A 244 0.81 -10.58 9.86
CA ALA A 244 0.19 -11.56 10.75
C ALA A 244 1.03 -11.82 12.00
N HIS A 245 2.36 -11.80 11.85
CA HIS A 245 3.29 -11.99 12.96
C HIS A 245 3.27 -10.87 14.02
N ASP A 246 2.68 -9.70 13.73
CA ASP A 246 2.50 -8.62 14.71
C ASP A 246 1.24 -8.81 15.57
N GLY A 247 0.29 -9.67 15.18
CA GLY A 247 -0.87 -10.08 15.97
C GLY A 247 -2.02 -9.06 16.02
N LEU A 248 -2.04 -8.08 15.12
CA LEU A 248 -3.13 -7.12 15.00
C LEU A 248 -4.37 -7.80 14.39
N THR A 249 -5.54 -7.56 15.00
CA THR A 249 -6.84 -8.06 14.53
C THR A 249 -7.87 -6.94 14.58
N GLY A 250 -8.89 -7.01 13.73
CA GLY A 250 -9.95 -6.02 13.64
C GLY A 250 -10.74 -6.18 12.34
N PRO A 251 -11.95 -5.60 12.26
CA PRO A 251 -12.83 -5.75 11.09
C PRO A 251 -12.25 -5.09 9.83
N ASN A 252 -11.42 -4.06 9.98
CA ASN A 252 -10.74 -3.36 8.90
C ASN A 252 -9.25 -3.75 8.76
N VAL A 253 -8.84 -4.87 9.36
CA VAL A 253 -7.44 -5.32 9.33
C VAL A 253 -7.25 -6.43 8.31
N VAL A 254 -6.44 -6.16 7.30
CA VAL A 254 -5.96 -7.16 6.34
C VAL A 254 -4.63 -7.71 6.84
N SER A 255 -4.68 -8.91 7.41
CA SER A 255 -3.49 -9.63 7.87
C SER A 255 -2.73 -10.24 6.69
N VAL A 256 -1.41 -10.04 6.61
CA VAL A 256 -0.54 -10.60 5.55
C VAL A 256 0.65 -11.39 6.12
N THR A 257 1.06 -12.46 5.45
CA THR A 257 2.33 -13.14 5.73
C THR A 257 3.48 -12.25 5.30
N GLY A 258 4.44 -12.01 6.20
CA GLY A 258 5.56 -11.11 5.93
C GLY A 258 5.14 -9.64 5.91
N SER A 259 5.50 -8.92 4.85
CA SER A 259 5.12 -7.52 4.65
C SER A 259 4.86 -7.25 3.18
N PRO A 260 4.01 -6.27 2.82
CA PRO A 260 3.89 -5.81 1.44
C PRO A 260 5.26 -5.46 0.86
N HIS A 261 5.47 -5.75 -0.42
CA HIS A 261 6.74 -5.48 -1.11
C HIS A 261 6.54 -5.47 -2.62
N ARG A 262 7.61 -5.10 -3.33
CA ARG A 262 7.62 -4.87 -4.78
C ARG A 262 8.06 -6.09 -5.61
N ILE A 263 8.47 -7.19 -4.96
CA ILE A 263 8.87 -8.42 -5.67
C ILE A 263 7.65 -9.10 -6.33
N THR A 264 7.71 -9.22 -7.66
CA THR A 264 6.77 -9.98 -8.51
C THR A 264 7.57 -10.69 -9.60
N ALA A 265 7.01 -11.73 -10.22
CA ALA A 265 7.65 -12.41 -11.35
C ALA A 265 7.99 -11.44 -12.50
N GLU A 266 7.08 -10.51 -12.80
CA GLU A 266 7.25 -9.45 -13.79
C GLU A 266 8.42 -8.51 -13.43
N ALA A 267 8.42 -7.94 -12.22
CA ALA A 267 9.48 -7.01 -11.80
C ALA A 267 10.86 -7.67 -11.73
N LEU A 268 10.92 -8.97 -11.39
CA LEU A 268 12.15 -9.75 -11.46
C LEU A 268 12.59 -9.95 -12.93
N GLY A 269 11.66 -10.24 -13.82
CA GLY A 269 11.91 -10.38 -15.26
C GLY A 269 12.43 -9.09 -15.91
N GLU A 270 11.89 -7.94 -15.53
CA GLU A 270 12.32 -6.61 -16.01
C GLU A 270 13.71 -6.22 -15.50
N ALA A 271 14.07 -6.61 -14.27
CA ALA A 271 15.37 -6.29 -13.69
C ALA A 271 16.51 -7.16 -14.23
N GLY A 272 16.22 -8.39 -14.68
CA GLY A 272 17.20 -9.37 -15.15
C GLY A 272 18.13 -8.85 -16.26
N PRO A 273 17.60 -8.27 -17.37
CA PRO A 273 18.40 -7.81 -18.51
C PRO A 273 19.54 -6.86 -18.15
N ALA A 274 19.31 -5.91 -17.23
CA ALA A 274 20.32 -4.93 -16.83
C ALA A 274 21.57 -5.55 -16.19
N PHE A 275 21.45 -6.77 -15.65
CA PHE A 275 22.54 -7.48 -14.98
C PHE A 275 22.91 -8.80 -15.68
N ALA A 276 22.32 -9.10 -16.83
CA ALA A 276 22.49 -10.39 -17.51
C ALA A 276 23.96 -10.67 -17.90
N ALA A 277 24.70 -9.64 -18.32
CA ALA A 277 26.12 -9.78 -18.64
C ALA A 277 26.99 -10.13 -17.41
N LEU A 278 26.59 -9.65 -16.23
CA LEU A 278 27.31 -9.87 -14.97
C LEU A 278 26.92 -11.19 -14.30
N LEU A 279 25.61 -11.49 -14.24
CA LEU A 279 25.06 -12.60 -13.45
C LEU A 279 24.71 -13.83 -14.28
N GLY A 280 24.49 -13.67 -15.59
CA GLY A 280 24.15 -14.75 -16.51
C GLY A 280 25.24 -15.82 -16.64
N PRO A 281 26.53 -15.45 -16.80
CA PRO A 281 27.62 -16.43 -16.95
C PRO A 281 28.01 -17.18 -15.67
N LEU A 282 27.43 -16.85 -14.51
CA LEU A 282 27.84 -17.43 -13.23
C LEU A 282 27.50 -18.93 -13.14
N PRO A 283 28.41 -19.77 -12.59
CA PRO A 283 28.15 -21.19 -12.36
C PRO A 283 26.91 -21.43 -11.48
N ARG A 284 26.17 -22.49 -11.79
CA ARG A 284 25.02 -22.91 -10.98
C ARG A 284 25.44 -23.97 -9.94
N PRO A 285 24.81 -24.00 -8.76
CA PRO A 285 23.71 -23.15 -8.34
C PRO A 285 24.14 -21.70 -8.02
N ARG A 286 23.33 -20.73 -8.44
CA ARG A 286 23.52 -19.31 -8.12
C ARG A 286 22.83 -19.01 -6.80
N VAL A 287 23.60 -18.79 -5.74
CA VAL A 287 23.07 -18.59 -4.39
C VAL A 287 22.97 -17.10 -4.09
N ALA A 288 21.75 -16.61 -3.87
CA ALA A 288 21.55 -15.27 -3.34
C ALA A 288 21.74 -15.29 -1.81
N ALA A 289 22.48 -14.33 -1.26
CA ALA A 289 22.60 -14.16 0.19
C ALA A 289 22.21 -12.73 0.58
N LEU A 290 21.10 -12.61 1.32
CA LEU A 290 20.55 -11.35 1.82
C LEU A 290 20.93 -11.22 3.30
N ILE A 291 22.00 -10.49 3.58
CA ILE A 291 22.58 -10.41 4.91
C ILE A 291 22.02 -9.20 5.66
N GLY A 292 21.29 -9.46 6.73
CA GLY A 292 20.79 -8.48 7.67
C GLY A 292 21.83 -8.12 8.72
N GLY A 293 21.38 -7.70 9.89
CA GLY A 293 22.31 -7.23 10.90
C GLY A 293 21.65 -6.93 12.23
N ARG A 294 22.21 -5.94 12.94
CA ARG A 294 21.80 -5.65 14.31
C ARG A 294 20.34 -5.18 14.35
N SER A 295 19.60 -5.75 15.29
CA SER A 295 18.25 -5.35 15.65
C SER A 295 18.10 -5.34 17.18
N ARG A 296 16.87 -5.13 17.68
CA ARG A 296 16.60 -5.26 19.13
C ARG A 296 16.59 -6.71 19.61
N VAL A 297 16.48 -7.67 18.69
CA VAL A 297 16.27 -9.10 18.98
C VAL A 297 17.48 -9.93 18.59
N PHE A 298 18.19 -9.55 17.53
CA PHE A 298 19.30 -10.29 16.96
C PHE A 298 20.52 -9.41 16.76
N ASP A 299 21.70 -10.04 16.76
CA ASP A 299 22.96 -9.43 16.36
C ASP A 299 23.72 -10.33 15.37
N LEU A 300 24.61 -9.71 14.60
CA LEU A 300 25.59 -10.39 13.76
C LEU A 300 26.97 -9.94 14.23
N THR A 301 27.49 -10.63 15.24
CA THR A 301 28.86 -10.38 15.73
C THR A 301 29.88 -10.80 14.67
N ALA A 302 31.10 -10.27 14.74
CA ALA A 302 32.17 -10.67 13.82
C ALA A 302 32.44 -12.19 13.88
N ASP A 303 32.45 -12.77 15.08
CA ASP A 303 32.66 -14.22 15.27
C ASP A 303 31.54 -15.04 14.63
N HIS A 304 30.27 -14.61 14.80
CA HIS A 304 29.15 -15.31 14.17
C HIS A 304 29.16 -15.12 12.65
N ALA A 305 29.61 -13.96 12.17
CA ALA A 305 29.81 -13.71 10.74
C ALA A 305 30.88 -14.62 10.13
N VAL A 306 31.95 -14.94 10.85
CA VAL A 306 32.93 -15.99 10.44
C VAL A 306 32.22 -17.32 10.26
N VAL A 307 31.41 -17.74 11.24
CA VAL A 307 30.70 -19.03 11.19
C VAL A 307 29.75 -19.10 10.00
N LEU A 308 28.95 -18.06 9.80
CA LEU A 308 28.02 -18.00 8.66
C LEU A 308 28.77 -17.97 7.32
N ALA A 309 29.82 -17.15 7.19
CA ALA A 309 30.61 -17.09 5.96
C ALA A 309 31.23 -18.45 5.61
N ASN A 310 31.82 -19.15 6.58
CA ASN A 310 32.40 -20.47 6.33
C ASN A 310 31.35 -21.50 5.92
N ARG A 311 30.15 -21.47 6.51
CA ARG A 311 29.05 -22.37 6.12
C ARG A 311 28.52 -22.06 4.72
N ILE A 312 28.37 -20.77 4.39
CA ILE A 312 27.96 -20.34 3.05
C ILE A 312 29.01 -20.77 2.02
N ALA A 313 30.30 -20.50 2.29
CA ALA A 313 31.40 -20.88 1.40
C ALA A 313 31.41 -22.38 1.16
N GLY A 314 31.41 -23.20 2.22
CA GLY A 314 31.41 -24.65 2.08
C GLY A 314 30.21 -25.19 1.30
N ALA A 315 29.03 -24.60 1.47
CA ALA A 315 27.83 -24.98 0.73
C ALA A 315 27.89 -24.61 -0.76
N VAL A 316 28.35 -23.39 -1.08
CA VAL A 316 28.43 -22.89 -2.46
C VAL A 316 29.57 -23.58 -3.23
N GLU A 317 30.76 -23.64 -2.64
CA GLU A 317 31.94 -24.28 -3.24
C GLU A 317 31.74 -25.79 -3.39
N GLY A 318 31.17 -26.44 -2.37
CA GLY A 318 30.84 -27.87 -2.44
C GLY A 318 29.83 -28.22 -3.54
N ALA A 319 29.01 -27.26 -3.96
CA ALA A 319 28.09 -27.40 -5.08
C ALA A 319 28.65 -26.90 -6.42
N GLY A 320 29.88 -26.36 -6.45
CA GLY A 320 30.47 -25.73 -7.64
C GLY A 320 29.72 -24.48 -8.12
N GLY A 321 29.00 -23.81 -7.22
CA GLY A 321 28.10 -22.69 -7.53
C GLY A 321 28.75 -21.32 -7.45
N SER A 322 27.89 -20.30 -7.44
CA SER A 322 28.29 -18.89 -7.34
C SER A 322 27.52 -18.17 -6.22
N LEU A 323 28.07 -17.08 -5.70
CA LEU A 323 27.45 -16.30 -4.64
C LEU A 323 27.08 -14.88 -5.10
N MET A 324 25.82 -14.49 -4.90
CA MET A 324 25.32 -13.13 -5.13
C MET A 324 24.86 -12.54 -3.80
N LEU A 325 25.68 -11.72 -3.17
CA LEU A 325 25.50 -11.25 -1.80
C LEU A 325 25.21 -9.75 -1.73
N THR A 326 24.28 -9.38 -0.86
CA THR A 326 24.00 -7.98 -0.50
C THR A 326 23.87 -7.84 1.01
N PHE A 327 24.37 -6.71 1.53
CA PHE A 327 24.31 -6.37 2.95
C PHE A 327 23.24 -5.31 3.21
N SER A 328 22.52 -5.47 4.32
CA SER A 328 21.64 -4.43 4.85
C SER A 328 22.48 -3.31 5.46
N ARG A 329 21.96 -2.07 5.45
CA ARG A 329 22.54 -0.92 6.18
C ARG A 329 22.67 -1.15 7.71
N ARG A 330 22.06 -2.21 8.23
CA ARG A 330 22.13 -2.60 9.66
C ARG A 330 23.26 -3.60 9.94
N THR A 331 23.95 -4.09 8.92
CA THR A 331 25.07 -5.02 9.07
C THR A 331 26.21 -4.31 9.80
N PRO A 332 26.72 -4.83 10.93
CA PRO A 332 27.87 -4.23 11.59
C PRO A 332 29.10 -4.28 10.67
N GLU A 333 29.86 -3.17 10.58
CA GLU A 333 31.04 -3.06 9.70
C GLU A 333 32.06 -4.19 9.91
N ALA A 334 32.27 -4.59 11.16
CA ALA A 334 33.19 -5.68 11.49
C ALA A 334 32.72 -7.04 10.93
N ALA A 335 31.41 -7.30 10.94
CA ALA A 335 30.83 -8.51 10.37
C ALA A 335 30.85 -8.48 8.84
N GLU A 336 30.51 -7.33 8.24
CA GLU A 336 30.56 -7.13 6.79
C GLU A 336 31.97 -7.38 6.26
N ARG A 337 33.00 -6.76 6.84
CA ARG A 337 34.40 -6.95 6.46
C ARG A 337 34.81 -8.42 6.49
N VAL A 338 34.51 -9.11 7.58
CA VAL A 338 34.81 -10.54 7.74
C VAL A 338 34.14 -11.39 6.66
N MET A 339 32.87 -11.11 6.35
CA MET A 339 32.16 -11.85 5.30
C MET A 339 32.74 -11.56 3.91
N ARG A 340 33.05 -10.30 3.60
CA ARG A 340 33.70 -9.92 2.33
C ARG A 340 35.03 -10.65 2.17
N ASP A 341 35.89 -10.60 3.18
CA ASP A 341 37.23 -11.20 3.15
C ASP A 341 37.17 -12.73 2.95
N ARG A 342 36.17 -13.40 3.54
CA ARG A 342 36.03 -14.86 3.44
C ARG A 342 35.33 -15.34 2.17
N LEU A 343 34.46 -14.53 1.61
CA LEU A 343 33.61 -14.92 0.48
C LEU A 343 34.12 -14.39 -0.86
N CYS A 344 35.16 -13.54 -0.87
CA CYS A 344 35.69 -12.91 -2.09
C CYS A 344 36.28 -13.90 -3.11
N GLY A 345 36.67 -15.11 -2.68
CA GLY A 345 37.19 -16.16 -3.56
C GLY A 345 36.11 -16.92 -4.35
N ILE A 346 34.84 -16.77 -3.97
CA ILE A 346 33.73 -17.48 -4.61
C ILE A 346 33.32 -16.72 -5.88
N PRO A 347 33.14 -17.40 -7.03
CA PRO A 347 32.61 -16.75 -8.23
C PRO A 347 31.28 -16.05 -7.93
N GLY A 348 31.12 -14.81 -8.37
CA GLY A 348 29.86 -14.09 -8.19
C GLY A 348 30.01 -12.60 -7.92
N LEU A 349 29.04 -12.06 -7.18
CA LEU A 349 28.89 -10.64 -6.88
C LEU A 349 28.74 -10.45 -5.37
N ILE A 350 29.60 -9.64 -4.76
CA ILE A 350 29.36 -9.10 -3.43
C ILE A 350 29.11 -7.61 -3.58
N TRP A 351 27.85 -7.20 -3.49
CA TRP A 351 27.46 -5.81 -3.72
C TRP A 351 28.15 -4.85 -2.75
N ASP A 352 28.75 -3.79 -3.28
CA ASP A 352 29.49 -2.77 -2.54
C ASP A 352 28.62 -1.57 -2.11
N GLY A 353 27.42 -1.46 -2.67
CA GLY A 353 26.50 -0.36 -2.39
C GLY A 353 26.50 0.74 -3.45
N GLU A 354 27.33 0.64 -4.50
CA GLU A 354 27.51 1.70 -5.49
C GLU A 354 26.83 1.41 -6.83
N GLY A 355 25.97 2.32 -7.29
CA GLY A 355 25.28 2.20 -8.57
C GLY A 355 23.87 1.61 -8.42
N ALA A 356 23.39 0.94 -9.47
CA ALA A 356 22.03 0.40 -9.51
C ALA A 356 21.88 -0.79 -8.55
N ASN A 357 20.91 -0.73 -7.64
CA ASN A 357 20.68 -1.79 -6.66
C ASN A 357 20.33 -3.13 -7.35
N PRO A 358 21.16 -4.18 -7.21
CA PRO A 358 21.01 -5.42 -7.95
C PRO A 358 19.98 -6.38 -7.32
N LEU A 359 19.31 -6.04 -6.21
CA LEU A 359 18.48 -6.98 -5.45
C LEU A 359 17.48 -7.77 -6.31
N PHE A 360 16.75 -7.09 -7.19
CA PHE A 360 15.75 -7.74 -8.05
C PHE A 360 16.43 -8.68 -9.05
N ALA A 361 17.57 -8.30 -9.60
CA ALA A 361 18.34 -9.17 -10.48
C ALA A 361 18.95 -10.37 -9.73
N ILE A 362 19.49 -10.16 -8.53
CA ILE A 362 19.98 -11.23 -7.66
C ILE A 362 18.87 -12.26 -7.42
N LEU A 363 17.67 -11.79 -7.05
CA LEU A 363 16.51 -12.66 -6.84
C LEU A 363 16.03 -13.30 -8.14
N HIS A 364 16.13 -12.63 -9.29
CA HIS A 364 15.80 -13.17 -10.61
C HIS A 364 16.73 -14.34 -10.98
N PHE A 365 18.05 -14.18 -10.81
CA PHE A 365 19.03 -15.19 -11.19
C PHE A 365 19.24 -16.30 -10.15
N ALA A 366 18.80 -16.11 -8.90
CA ALA A 366 19.00 -17.09 -7.83
C ALA A 366 18.42 -18.47 -8.15
N ASP A 367 19.07 -19.51 -7.65
CA ASP A 367 18.57 -20.88 -7.57
C ASP A 367 18.22 -21.25 -6.12
N HIS A 368 18.95 -20.65 -5.16
CA HIS A 368 18.68 -20.71 -3.73
C HIS A 368 18.83 -19.30 -3.14
N ILE A 369 18.07 -19.00 -2.09
CA ILE A 369 18.13 -17.71 -1.40
C ILE A 369 18.40 -17.97 0.08
N LEU A 370 19.48 -17.40 0.60
CA LEU A 370 19.83 -17.39 2.02
C LEU A 370 19.43 -16.03 2.60
N VAL A 371 18.68 -16.03 3.71
CA VAL A 371 18.22 -14.80 4.36
C VAL A 371 18.48 -14.88 5.85
N THR A 372 19.04 -13.83 6.44
CA THR A 372 19.21 -13.78 7.90
C THR A 372 17.89 -13.69 8.66
N GLU A 373 17.85 -14.37 9.82
CA GLU A 373 16.65 -14.51 10.65
C GLU A 373 16.04 -13.17 11.14
N ASP A 374 16.83 -12.10 11.15
CA ASP A 374 16.47 -10.80 11.73
C ASP A 374 15.54 -9.93 10.87
N SER A 375 15.18 -10.37 9.67
CA SER A 375 14.47 -9.53 8.69
C SER A 375 13.17 -10.15 8.22
N ALA A 376 12.06 -9.48 8.56
CA ALA A 376 10.76 -9.87 8.05
C ALA A 376 10.60 -9.58 6.56
N ASN A 377 11.05 -8.40 6.11
CA ASN A 377 10.91 -7.99 4.71
C ASN A 377 11.71 -8.89 3.77
N MET A 378 12.99 -9.14 4.08
CA MET A 378 13.84 -9.94 3.17
C MET A 378 13.32 -11.39 3.08
N ALA A 379 12.80 -11.94 4.18
CA ALA A 379 12.22 -13.28 4.17
C ALA A 379 10.92 -13.32 3.35
N ALA A 380 10.07 -12.30 3.45
CA ALA A 380 8.86 -12.18 2.65
C ALA A 380 9.16 -11.99 1.16
N GLU A 381 10.11 -11.11 0.83
CA GLU A 381 10.58 -10.84 -0.53
C GLU A 381 11.15 -12.11 -1.18
N ALA A 382 12.00 -12.85 -0.46
CA ALA A 382 12.52 -14.13 -0.92
C ALA A 382 11.41 -15.18 -1.10
N ALA A 383 10.47 -15.24 -0.16
CA ALA A 383 9.35 -16.17 -0.23
C ALA A 383 8.46 -15.93 -1.46
N SER A 384 8.39 -14.71 -1.98
CA SER A 384 7.60 -14.37 -3.17
C SER A 384 8.24 -14.78 -4.50
N THR A 385 9.41 -15.43 -4.47
CA THR A 385 10.11 -15.91 -5.67
C THR A 385 9.76 -17.35 -6.07
N GLY A 386 9.19 -18.15 -5.16
CA GLY A 386 9.01 -19.60 -5.35
C GLY A 386 10.29 -20.43 -5.25
N LYS A 387 11.43 -19.80 -4.91
CA LYS A 387 12.76 -20.43 -4.86
C LYS A 387 13.11 -20.87 -3.44
N PRO A 388 13.87 -21.95 -3.24
CA PRO A 388 14.31 -22.41 -1.93
C PRO A 388 14.84 -21.29 -1.02
N VAL A 389 14.10 -20.96 0.04
CA VAL A 389 14.52 -19.96 1.03
C VAL A 389 15.13 -20.64 2.25
N HIS A 390 16.37 -20.29 2.56
CA HIS A 390 17.14 -20.82 3.67
C HIS A 390 17.35 -19.73 4.72
N ILE A 391 16.92 -19.99 5.96
CA ILE A 391 17.05 -19.03 7.05
C ILE A 391 18.40 -19.19 7.74
N LEU A 392 19.24 -18.16 7.65
CA LEU A 392 20.53 -18.09 8.32
C LEU A 392 20.31 -17.71 9.80
N PRO A 393 20.70 -18.57 10.75
CA PRO A 393 20.50 -18.32 12.17
C PRO A 393 21.34 -17.12 12.64
N MET A 394 20.77 -16.28 13.50
CA MET A 394 21.43 -15.10 14.05
C MET A 394 21.70 -15.25 15.55
N VAL A 395 22.56 -14.40 16.13
CA VAL A 395 22.76 -14.38 17.59
C VAL A 395 21.54 -13.74 18.25
N ALA A 396 20.73 -14.52 18.95
CA ALA A 396 19.58 -14.01 19.67
C ALA A 396 20.00 -13.24 20.93
N LEU A 397 19.72 -11.94 20.98
CA LEU A 397 19.87 -11.09 22.17
C LEU A 397 18.64 -11.17 23.08
N ARG A 398 17.49 -11.56 22.52
CA ARG A 398 16.19 -11.66 23.19
C ARG A 398 15.37 -12.80 22.56
N PRO A 399 14.27 -13.25 23.20
CA PRO A 399 13.35 -14.17 22.56
C PRO A 399 12.89 -13.65 21.18
N PRO A 400 12.91 -14.50 20.11
CA PRO A 400 12.62 -14.07 18.74
C PRO A 400 11.24 -13.44 18.51
N GLY A 401 10.25 -13.78 19.34
CA GLY A 401 8.91 -13.20 19.31
C GLY A 401 8.28 -13.27 17.93
N LYS A 402 8.08 -12.10 17.30
CA LYS A 402 7.46 -12.01 15.97
C LYS A 402 8.26 -12.67 14.85
N PHE A 403 9.59 -12.74 14.97
CA PHE A 403 10.42 -13.40 13.96
C PHE A 403 10.19 -14.92 13.98
N ALA A 404 10.07 -15.53 15.17
CA ALA A 404 9.71 -16.95 15.27
C ALA A 404 8.33 -17.24 14.67
N ARG A 405 7.34 -16.37 14.90
CA ARG A 405 6.01 -16.51 14.27
C ARG A 405 6.07 -16.41 12.75
N LEU A 406 6.83 -15.44 12.23
CA LEU A 406 7.02 -15.31 10.78
C LEU A 406 7.70 -16.54 10.18
N HIS A 407 8.81 -16.99 10.75
CA HIS A 407 9.55 -18.15 10.22
C HIS A 407 8.76 -19.45 10.35
N ALA A 408 7.89 -19.57 11.37
CA ALA A 408 6.95 -20.67 11.47
C ALA A 408 5.91 -20.65 10.33
N ASP A 409 5.30 -19.49 10.07
CA ASP A 409 4.32 -19.28 8.98
C ASP A 409 4.95 -19.54 7.60
N LEU A 410 6.16 -19.02 7.33
CA LEU A 410 6.89 -19.29 6.09
C LEU A 410 7.24 -20.77 5.92
N ARG A 411 7.58 -21.48 7.00
CA ARG A 411 7.85 -22.92 6.97
C ARG A 411 6.58 -23.75 6.74
N GLU A 412 5.47 -23.39 7.38
CA GLU A 412 4.17 -24.04 7.20
C GLU A 412 3.68 -23.94 5.75
N ARG A 413 3.97 -22.81 5.10
CA ARG A 413 3.71 -22.58 3.67
C ARG A 413 4.72 -23.27 2.73
N GLY A 414 5.71 -23.98 3.27
CA GLY A 414 6.76 -24.63 2.49
C GLY A 414 7.81 -23.69 1.90
N ALA A 415 7.72 -22.39 2.15
CA ALA A 415 8.61 -21.39 1.56
C ALA A 415 10.04 -21.48 2.09
N SER A 416 10.19 -21.71 3.40
CA SER A 416 11.50 -21.62 4.06
C SER A 416 11.89 -22.82 4.92
N ARG A 417 13.20 -23.11 4.98
CA ARG A 417 13.83 -24.06 5.91
C ARG A 417 15.02 -23.41 6.63
N PRO A 418 15.39 -23.85 7.85
CA PRO A 418 16.65 -23.43 8.46
C PRO A 418 17.85 -23.83 7.60
N PHE A 419 18.86 -22.96 7.47
CA PHE A 419 20.08 -23.29 6.76
C PHE A 419 20.99 -24.18 7.62
N ASP A 420 21.20 -25.42 7.18
CA ASP A 420 22.03 -26.42 7.85
C ASP A 420 23.41 -26.60 7.18
N GLY A 421 23.72 -25.79 6.17
CA GLY A 421 24.94 -25.91 5.35
C GLY A 421 24.74 -26.69 4.05
N ARG A 422 23.50 -27.09 3.72
CA ARG A 422 23.17 -27.79 2.47
C ARG A 422 22.26 -26.94 1.60
N LEU A 423 22.48 -26.99 0.29
CA LEU A 423 21.63 -26.33 -0.71
C LEU A 423 20.56 -27.30 -1.21
N GLU A 424 19.62 -27.66 -0.34
CA GLU A 424 18.47 -28.48 -0.75
C GLU A 424 17.57 -27.68 -1.71
N THR A 425 17.09 -28.36 -2.75
CA THR A 425 16.14 -27.79 -3.73
C THR A 425 14.74 -28.29 -3.42
N TRP A 426 13.77 -27.36 -3.41
CA TRP A 426 12.34 -27.62 -3.34
C TRP A 426 11.59 -26.48 -4.05
N THR A 427 10.29 -26.66 -4.26
CA THR A 427 9.42 -25.64 -4.81
C THR A 427 8.19 -25.48 -3.93
N TYR A 428 7.55 -24.33 -4.04
CA TYR A 428 6.30 -23.99 -3.36
C TYR A 428 5.63 -22.88 -4.16
N GLU A 429 4.34 -22.66 -3.93
CA GLU A 429 3.61 -21.57 -4.58
C GLU A 429 4.16 -20.22 -4.12
N PRO A 430 4.67 -19.35 -5.02
CA PRO A 430 5.17 -18.03 -4.63
C PRO A 430 4.13 -17.24 -3.84
N LEU A 431 4.54 -16.61 -2.75
CA LEU A 431 3.62 -15.82 -1.95
C LEU A 431 3.17 -14.56 -2.70
N ALA A 432 1.86 -14.41 -2.90
CA ALA A 432 1.24 -13.27 -3.58
C ALA A 432 0.54 -12.31 -2.60
N GLU A 433 1.08 -12.16 -1.38
CA GLU A 433 0.42 -11.46 -0.27
C GLU A 433 0.19 -9.96 -0.54
N THR A 434 1.12 -9.29 -1.24
CA THR A 434 0.93 -7.89 -1.66
C THR A 434 -0.24 -7.75 -2.63
N ALA A 435 -0.41 -8.68 -3.57
CA ALA A 435 -1.52 -8.66 -4.52
C ALA A 435 -2.85 -8.97 -3.82
N ARG A 436 -2.85 -9.93 -2.89
CA ARG A 436 -4.01 -10.23 -2.05
C ARG A 436 -4.44 -9.01 -1.21
N ALA A 437 -3.48 -8.30 -0.62
CA ALA A 437 -3.75 -7.07 0.11
C ALA A 437 -4.31 -5.96 -0.79
N ALA A 438 -3.76 -5.79 -2.00
CA ALA A 438 -4.28 -4.80 -2.95
C ALA A 438 -5.73 -5.07 -3.39
N ARG A 439 -6.10 -6.34 -3.63
CA ARG A 439 -7.50 -6.73 -3.90
C ARG A 439 -8.41 -6.40 -2.71
N ALA A 440 -7.96 -6.69 -1.49
CA ALA A 440 -8.72 -6.37 -0.28
C ALA A 440 -8.89 -4.86 -0.05
N VAL A 441 -7.90 -4.04 -0.43
CA VAL A 441 -8.00 -2.57 -0.43
C VAL A 441 -9.07 -2.12 -1.43
N LEU A 442 -8.98 -2.56 -2.68
CA LEU A 442 -9.93 -2.18 -3.73
C LEU A 442 -11.36 -2.62 -3.39
N GLN A 443 -11.54 -3.84 -2.89
CA GLN A 443 -12.84 -4.33 -2.46
C GLN A 443 -13.44 -3.46 -1.35
N ALA A 444 -12.65 -3.08 -0.35
CA ALA A 444 -13.12 -2.21 0.74
C ALA A 444 -13.47 -0.80 0.24
N MET A 445 -12.72 -0.26 -0.73
CA MET A 445 -13.02 1.03 -1.35
C MET A 445 -14.38 1.04 -2.04
N THR A 446 -14.79 -0.07 -2.67
CA THR A 446 -16.10 -0.15 -3.34
C THR A 446 -17.30 -0.30 -2.39
N GLN A 447 -17.06 -0.64 -1.13
CA GLN A 447 -18.09 -0.86 -0.12
C GLN A 447 -18.36 0.39 0.74
N THR A 448 -17.56 1.43 0.59
CA THR A 448 -17.61 2.68 1.37
C THR A 448 -18.28 3.76 0.53
#